data_AF-W6R4H8-F1
#
_entry.id   AF-W6R4H8-F1
#
_cell.length_a   1.000
_cell.length_b   1.000
_cell.length_c   1.000
_cell.angle_alpha   90.00
_cell.angle_beta   90.00
_cell.angle_gamma   90.00
#
_symmetry.space_group_name_H-M   'P 1'
#
loop_
_entity.id
_entity.type
_entity.pdbx_description
1 polymer ?
#
loop_
_entity_poly.entity_id
_entity_poly.type
_entity_poly.pdbx_seq_one_letter_code
_entity_poly.pdbx_strand_id
1 'polypeptide(L)'
;MDKGTSFFTTPSFSATTRAIFNTMPQWFSFAVGLLIAYPLLINSLRYRRLKQLQKKFYFPTRESMAKMTDEEAFQIQKETAQLEFPFMFVKAGQFALFRTYGIPTISHLLIKTGQFSKPETSFKRYTDTAALIGEMVENSPTSQRAFLSVARTRFLHSGYQASGKILDTDLLYTLALFAVQPVNFIAAFEWRPLSDLERCAIGTFWKSLGDALGISSDILPSGKTGFRDGIHWLEEVDTWSQEYEVKYMVPDAQNRESADQATAVLLYNLPKVFHPVGLQFTSFMMDDRLRKAMLYVE
;
A
#
# COMPACT_ATOMS: atom_id res chain seq x y z
N MET A 1 -32.75 11.83 54.87
CA MET A 1 -33.87 11.20 54.14
C MET A 1 -34.18 12.09 52.94
N ASP A 2 -34.60 11.47 51.83
CA ASP A 2 -35.05 12.09 50.56
C ASP A 2 -33.94 12.59 49.61
N LYS A 3 -33.91 12.33 48.30
CA LYS A 3 -34.89 11.76 47.35
C LYS A 3 -34.17 10.92 46.28
N GLY A 4 -34.69 9.73 46.01
CA GLY A 4 -34.35 8.96 44.82
C GLY A 4 -34.88 9.66 43.58
N THR A 5 -33.98 10.08 42.70
CA THR A 5 -34.29 10.60 41.37
C THR A 5 -33.91 9.55 40.33
N SER A 6 -34.80 8.56 40.17
CA SER A 6 -34.77 7.61 39.06
C SER A 6 -35.27 8.30 37.79
N PHE A 7 -34.44 9.14 37.17
CA PHE A 7 -34.68 9.67 35.82
C PHE A 7 -34.16 8.68 34.77
N PHE A 8 -34.85 7.55 34.64
CA PHE A 8 -34.76 6.72 33.43
C PHE A 8 -36.17 6.53 32.87
N THR A 9 -36.77 7.63 32.41
CA THR A 9 -37.89 7.53 31.46
C THR A 9 -37.33 6.96 30.16
N THR A 10 -37.46 5.65 29.98
CA THR A 10 -37.20 4.98 28.71
C THR A 10 -38.02 5.68 27.62
N PRO A 11 -37.41 6.12 26.50
CA PRO A 11 -38.15 6.76 25.43
C PRO A 11 -39.22 5.80 24.91
N SER A 12 -40.49 6.14 25.12
CA SER A 12 -41.60 5.45 24.49
C SER A 12 -41.52 5.70 22.98
N PHE A 13 -41.17 4.68 22.21
CA PHE A 13 -41.29 4.73 20.76
C PHE A 13 -42.71 5.17 20.35
N SER A 14 -42.78 6.06 19.36
CA SER A 14 -44.06 6.52 18.80
C SER A 14 -44.92 5.34 18.33
N ALA A 15 -46.24 5.52 18.29
CA ALA A 15 -47.16 4.50 17.77
C ALA A 15 -46.77 4.04 16.34
N THR A 16 -46.31 4.99 15.51
CA THR A 16 -45.80 4.74 14.16
C THR A 16 -44.59 3.81 14.17
N THR A 17 -43.62 4.05 15.06
CA THR A 17 -42.42 3.21 15.19
C THR A 17 -42.77 1.78 15.61
N ARG A 18 -43.70 1.60 16.56
CA ARG A 18 -44.18 0.27 16.97
C ARG A 18 -44.88 -0.48 15.84
N ALA A 19 -45.70 0.21 15.05
CA ALA A 19 -46.39 -0.40 13.91
C ALA A 19 -45.38 -0.91 12.86
N ILE A 20 -44.32 -0.15 12.57
CA ILE A 20 -43.24 -0.56 11.66
C ILE A 20 -42.56 -1.85 12.17
N PHE A 21 -42.16 -1.89 13.45
CA PHE A 21 -41.52 -3.09 14.02
C PHE A 21 -42.44 -4.33 14.02
N ASN A 22 -43.74 -4.16 14.27
CA ASN A 22 -44.69 -5.29 14.25
C ASN A 22 -44.94 -5.83 12.83
N THR A 23 -44.73 -5.03 11.78
CA THR A 23 -44.83 -5.48 10.39
C THR A 23 -43.54 -6.14 9.86
N MET A 24 -42.43 -6.01 10.59
CA MET A 24 -41.15 -6.55 10.15
C MET A 24 -41.10 -8.08 10.31
N PRO A 25 -40.74 -8.82 9.25
CA PRO A 25 -40.57 -10.26 9.35
C PRO A 25 -39.53 -10.65 10.42
N GLN A 26 -39.69 -11.81 11.07
CA GLN A 26 -38.75 -12.30 12.09
C GLN A 26 -37.27 -12.32 11.62
N TRP A 27 -37.01 -12.55 10.32
CA TRP A 27 -35.66 -12.52 9.76
C TRP A 27 -34.97 -11.16 9.91
N PHE A 28 -35.73 -10.06 10.03
CA PHE A 28 -35.19 -8.71 10.19
C PHE A 28 -34.41 -8.56 11.51
N SER A 29 -34.95 -9.06 12.63
CA SER A 29 -34.26 -9.03 13.93
C SER A 29 -32.95 -9.82 13.90
N PHE A 30 -32.94 -10.99 13.22
CA PHE A 30 -31.73 -11.77 13.01
C PHE A 30 -30.72 -11.05 12.11
N ALA A 31 -31.18 -10.40 11.04
CA ALA A 31 -30.31 -9.62 10.16
C ALA A 31 -29.65 -8.45 10.90
N VAL A 32 -30.40 -7.70 11.71
CA VAL A 32 -29.85 -6.61 12.54
C VAL A 32 -28.84 -7.15 13.56
N GLY A 33 -29.19 -8.24 14.25
CA GLY A 33 -28.27 -8.90 15.19
C GLY A 33 -26.97 -9.34 14.53
N LEU A 34 -27.03 -9.92 13.33
CA LEU A 34 -25.87 -10.33 12.55
C LEU A 34 -25.02 -9.14 12.10
N LEU A 35 -25.65 -8.05 11.64
CA LEU A 35 -24.97 -6.82 11.22
C LEU A 35 -24.17 -6.16 12.36
N ILE A 36 -24.57 -6.36 13.62
CA ILE A 36 -23.85 -5.87 14.81
C ILE A 36 -22.81 -6.91 15.28
N ALA A 37 -23.20 -8.18 15.38
CA ALA A 37 -22.35 -9.23 15.90
C ALA A 37 -21.14 -9.52 15.00
N TYR A 38 -21.31 -9.43 13.68
CA TYR A 38 -20.26 -9.73 12.73
C TYR A 38 -19.06 -8.77 12.84
N PRO A 39 -19.21 -7.43 12.76
CA PRO A 39 -18.08 -6.50 12.94
C PRO A 39 -17.38 -6.66 14.30
N LEU A 40 -18.13 -6.88 15.38
CA LEU A 40 -17.55 -7.09 16.71
C LEU A 40 -16.73 -8.38 16.79
N LEU A 41 -17.24 -9.48 16.24
CA LEU A 41 -16.54 -10.75 16.17
C LEU A 41 -15.27 -10.62 15.32
N ILE A 42 -15.37 -10.03 14.13
CA ILE A 42 -14.24 -9.83 13.23
C ILE A 42 -13.18 -8.94 13.88
N ASN A 43 -13.58 -7.84 14.53
CA ASN A 43 -12.67 -6.96 15.25
C ASN A 43 -11.92 -7.74 16.35
N SER A 44 -12.64 -8.51 17.16
CA SER A 44 -12.05 -9.35 18.22
C SER A 44 -11.06 -10.38 17.67
N LEU A 45 -11.43 -11.09 16.60
CA LEU A 45 -10.58 -12.10 15.97
C LEU A 45 -9.33 -11.49 15.32
N ARG A 46 -9.44 -10.32 14.69
CA ARG A 46 -8.30 -9.61 14.09
C ARG A 46 -7.32 -9.11 15.16
N TYR A 47 -7.81 -8.50 16.23
CA TYR A 47 -6.92 -8.12 17.36
C TYR A 47 -6.30 -9.34 18.06
N ARG A 48 -7.01 -10.47 18.11
CA ARG A 48 -6.43 -11.73 18.58
C ARG A 48 -5.28 -12.19 17.68
N ARG A 49 -5.42 -12.10 16.35
CA ARG A 49 -4.34 -12.42 15.41
C ARG A 49 -3.14 -11.51 15.60
N LEU A 50 -3.35 -10.20 15.70
CA LEU A 50 -2.27 -9.24 15.97
C LEU A 50 -1.50 -9.60 17.26
N LYS A 51 -2.22 -9.92 18.35
CA LYS A 51 -1.58 -10.37 19.61
C LYS A 51 -0.81 -11.68 19.45
N GLN A 52 -1.32 -12.61 18.63
CA GLN A 52 -0.64 -13.87 18.33
C GLN A 52 0.63 -13.63 17.50
N LEU A 53 0.59 -12.72 16.53
CA LEU A 53 1.73 -12.30 15.73
C LEU A 53 2.83 -11.68 16.62
N GLN A 54 2.46 -10.73 17.49
CA GLN A 54 3.38 -10.10 18.45
C GLN A 54 3.95 -11.09 19.48
N LYS A 55 3.19 -12.14 19.84
CA LYS A 55 3.69 -13.22 20.70
C LYS A 55 4.65 -14.15 19.97
N LYS A 56 4.38 -14.44 18.69
CA LYS A 56 5.23 -15.29 17.84
C LYS A 56 6.56 -14.61 17.53
N PHE A 57 6.53 -13.33 17.16
CA PHE A 57 7.69 -12.49 16.90
C PHE A 57 7.88 -11.50 18.05
N TYR A 58 8.48 -11.99 19.14
CA TYR A 58 8.53 -11.27 20.41
C TYR A 58 9.64 -10.21 20.42
N PHE A 59 9.29 -9.01 19.98
CA PHE A 59 10.11 -7.80 20.05
C PHE A 59 9.45 -6.77 20.99
N PRO A 60 9.68 -6.83 22.31
CA PRO A 60 8.95 -6.03 23.29
C PRO A 60 9.28 -4.53 23.23
N THR A 61 10.41 -4.15 22.64
CA THR A 61 10.84 -2.73 22.51
C THR A 61 11.36 -2.44 21.10
N ARG A 62 11.41 -1.16 20.72
CA ARG A 62 11.96 -0.75 19.41
C ARG A 62 13.43 -1.17 19.25
N GLU A 63 14.22 -1.09 20.32
CA GLU A 63 15.62 -1.53 20.32
C GLU A 63 15.76 -3.03 20.06
N SER A 64 14.79 -3.84 20.54
CA SER A 64 14.79 -5.27 20.24
C SER A 64 14.50 -5.55 18.76
N MET A 65 13.68 -4.73 18.10
CA MET A 65 13.33 -4.87 16.68
C MET A 65 14.53 -4.63 15.75
N ALA A 66 15.59 -3.96 16.21
CA ALA A 66 16.85 -3.83 15.48
C ALA A 66 17.49 -5.19 15.13
N LYS A 67 17.11 -6.27 15.81
CA LYS A 67 17.60 -7.64 15.57
C LYS A 67 16.69 -8.45 14.64
N MET A 68 15.59 -7.88 14.15
CA MET A 68 14.66 -8.56 13.26
C MET A 68 15.39 -8.98 11.97
N THR A 69 15.34 -10.28 11.67
CA THR A 69 15.94 -10.84 10.47
C THR A 69 15.06 -10.60 9.24
N ASP A 70 15.65 -10.70 8.04
CA ASP A 70 14.90 -10.59 6.78
C ASP A 70 13.79 -11.64 6.65
N GLU A 71 14.01 -12.85 7.19
CA GLU A 71 13.00 -13.91 7.20
C GLU A 71 11.83 -13.56 8.13
N GLU A 72 12.11 -13.06 9.34
CA GLU A 72 11.04 -12.62 10.26
C GLU A 72 10.26 -11.43 9.68
N ALA A 73 10.97 -10.46 9.11
CA ALA A 73 10.38 -9.31 8.42
C ALA A 73 9.47 -9.75 7.27
N PHE A 74 9.93 -10.69 6.43
CA PHE A 74 9.11 -11.31 5.39
C PHE A 74 7.86 -11.98 5.96
N GLN A 75 7.98 -12.82 7.00
CA GLN A 75 6.85 -13.55 7.56
C GLN A 75 5.80 -12.60 8.16
N ILE A 76 6.24 -11.56 8.87
CA ILE A 76 5.35 -10.53 9.44
C ILE A 76 4.67 -9.75 8.31
N GLN A 77 5.42 -9.28 7.31
CA GLN A 77 4.86 -8.56 6.16
C GLN A 77 3.86 -9.42 5.39
N LYS A 78 4.17 -10.70 5.16
CA LYS A 78 3.30 -11.65 4.47
C LYS A 78 1.99 -11.87 5.22
N GLU A 79 2.04 -12.07 6.54
CA GLU A 79 0.83 -12.21 7.36
C GLU A 79 -0.02 -10.93 7.34
N THR A 80 0.64 -9.77 7.46
CA THR A 80 0.01 -8.45 7.40
C THR A 80 -0.67 -8.22 6.04
N ALA A 81 0.03 -8.53 4.95
CA ALA A 81 -0.46 -8.36 3.59
C ALA A 81 -1.55 -9.39 3.25
N GLN A 82 -1.43 -10.66 3.62
CA GLN A 82 -2.37 -11.69 3.15
C GLN A 82 -3.59 -11.86 4.07
N LEU A 83 -3.45 -11.63 5.38
CA LEU A 83 -4.51 -11.95 6.36
C LEU A 83 -5.14 -10.73 7.03
N GLU A 84 -4.40 -9.61 7.16
CA GLU A 84 -4.90 -8.40 7.82
C GLU A 84 -5.44 -7.38 6.82
N PHE A 85 -4.63 -6.97 5.83
CA PHE A 85 -4.96 -5.88 4.90
C PHE A 85 -4.75 -6.22 3.41
N PRO A 86 -5.25 -7.37 2.90
CA PRO A 86 -4.96 -7.82 1.53
C PRO A 86 -5.41 -6.88 0.44
N PHE A 87 -6.59 -6.27 0.61
CA PHE A 87 -7.07 -5.30 -0.36
C PHE A 87 -6.15 -4.07 -0.40
N MET A 88 -5.82 -3.51 0.77
CA MET A 88 -5.07 -2.27 0.84
C MET A 88 -3.61 -2.42 0.43
N PHE A 89 -2.93 -3.53 0.74
CA PHE A 89 -1.58 -3.80 0.24
C PHE A 89 -1.53 -3.83 -1.29
N VAL A 90 -2.48 -4.51 -1.93
CA VAL A 90 -2.55 -4.58 -3.40
C VAL A 90 -2.84 -3.20 -3.99
N LYS A 91 -3.81 -2.46 -3.44
CA LYS A 91 -4.15 -1.12 -3.93
C LYS A 91 -3.03 -0.11 -3.74
N ALA A 92 -2.36 -0.14 -2.60
CA ALA A 92 -1.20 0.71 -2.34
C ALA A 92 -0.03 0.39 -3.29
N GLY A 93 0.24 -0.90 -3.58
CA GLY A 93 1.26 -1.29 -4.56
C GLY A 93 0.93 -0.86 -5.99
N GLN A 94 -0.34 -0.96 -6.41
CA GLN A 94 -0.81 -0.42 -7.69
C GLN A 94 -0.64 1.10 -7.75
N PHE A 95 -0.98 1.80 -6.66
CA PHE A 95 -0.83 3.25 -6.56
C PHE A 95 0.63 3.67 -6.53
N ALA A 96 1.52 2.92 -5.88
CA ALA A 96 2.96 3.17 -5.88
C ALA A 96 3.50 3.23 -7.32
N LEU A 97 3.16 2.25 -8.16
CA LEU A 97 3.51 2.28 -9.58
C LEU A 97 2.89 3.48 -10.29
N PHE A 98 1.60 3.72 -10.10
CA PHE A 98 0.89 4.83 -10.74
C PHE A 98 1.52 6.20 -10.40
N ARG A 99 1.93 6.38 -9.15
CA ARG A 99 2.55 7.62 -8.66
C ARG A 99 3.92 7.90 -9.27
N THR A 100 4.66 6.87 -9.70
CA THR A 100 5.92 7.07 -10.45
C THR A 100 5.72 7.78 -11.78
N TYR A 101 4.54 7.68 -12.38
CA TYR A 101 4.22 8.34 -13.66
C TYR A 101 4.11 9.86 -13.54
N GLY A 102 4.05 10.40 -12.32
CA GLY A 102 4.14 11.85 -12.07
C GLY A 102 5.57 12.41 -12.13
N ILE A 103 6.59 11.57 -12.33
CA ILE A 103 8.00 11.98 -12.41
C ILE A 103 8.45 11.95 -13.89
N PRO A 104 8.82 13.09 -14.51
CA PRO A 104 9.15 13.15 -15.93
C PRO A 104 10.28 12.21 -16.36
N THR A 105 11.34 12.07 -15.57
CA THR A 105 12.46 11.16 -15.92
C THR A 105 12.01 9.70 -16.02
N ILE A 106 11.04 9.30 -15.20
CA ILE A 106 10.45 7.97 -15.24
C ILE A 106 9.43 7.89 -16.39
N SER A 107 8.46 8.79 -16.46
CA SER A 107 7.38 8.74 -17.45
C SER A 107 7.91 8.81 -18.88
N HIS A 108 8.90 9.66 -19.16
CA HIS A 108 9.53 9.77 -20.48
C HIS A 108 10.13 8.45 -20.93
N LEU A 109 10.80 7.74 -20.02
CA LEU A 109 11.34 6.42 -20.31
C LEU A 109 10.22 5.41 -20.59
N LEU A 110 9.16 5.40 -19.77
CA LEU A 110 8.04 4.47 -19.92
C LEU A 110 7.31 4.66 -21.25
N ILE A 111 7.03 5.92 -21.64
CA ILE A 111 6.47 6.25 -22.96
C ILE A 111 7.41 5.78 -24.07
N LYS A 112 8.71 6.10 -23.98
CA LYS A 112 9.68 5.78 -25.02
C LYS A 112 9.85 4.28 -25.25
N THR A 113 9.77 3.46 -24.20
CA THR A 113 9.82 1.99 -24.36
C THR A 113 8.57 1.42 -25.03
N GLY A 114 7.45 2.17 -25.02
CA GLY A 114 6.14 1.72 -25.49
C GLY A 114 5.48 0.66 -24.60
N GLN A 115 6.17 0.13 -23.58
CA GLN A 115 5.69 -1.02 -22.81
C GLN A 115 4.51 -0.69 -21.90
N PHE A 116 4.37 0.57 -21.48
CA PHE A 116 3.27 1.04 -20.63
C PHE A 116 2.25 1.88 -21.39
N SER A 117 2.64 2.52 -22.50
CA SER A 117 1.79 3.47 -23.23
C SER A 117 0.96 2.85 -24.34
N LYS A 118 1.28 1.62 -24.78
CA LYS A 118 0.57 0.95 -25.87
C LYS A 118 -0.38 -0.12 -25.35
N PRO A 119 -1.66 -0.14 -25.75
CA PRO A 119 -2.63 -1.16 -25.33
C PRO A 119 -2.17 -2.60 -25.60
N GLU A 120 -1.38 -2.82 -26.66
CA GLU A 120 -0.89 -4.14 -27.05
C GLU A 120 0.16 -4.71 -26.09
N THR A 121 0.83 -3.85 -25.31
CA THR A 121 1.93 -4.24 -24.42
C THR A 121 1.68 -3.90 -22.95
N SER A 122 0.82 -2.93 -22.64
CA SER A 122 0.59 -2.43 -21.28
C SER A 122 0.08 -3.51 -20.32
N PHE A 123 -0.87 -4.34 -20.76
CA PHE A 123 -1.37 -5.47 -19.96
C PHE A 123 -0.30 -6.50 -19.67
N LYS A 124 0.49 -6.88 -20.68
CA LYS A 124 1.61 -7.81 -20.48
C LYS A 124 2.61 -7.23 -19.48
N ARG A 125 2.98 -5.95 -19.64
CA ARG A 125 3.93 -5.29 -18.75
C ARG A 125 3.41 -5.21 -17.32
N TYR A 126 2.11 -4.94 -17.13
CA TYR A 126 1.46 -4.97 -15.83
C TYR A 126 1.52 -6.37 -15.20
N THR A 127 1.12 -7.41 -15.94
CA THR A 127 1.15 -8.80 -15.48
C THR A 127 2.55 -9.27 -15.13
N ASP A 128 3.55 -8.99 -15.97
CA ASP A 128 4.95 -9.33 -15.70
C ASP A 128 5.49 -8.64 -14.44
N THR A 129 5.10 -7.38 -14.22
CA THR A 129 5.47 -6.63 -13.01
C THR A 129 4.86 -7.27 -11.77
N ALA A 130 3.56 -7.56 -11.81
CA ALA A 130 2.85 -8.19 -10.71
C ALA A 130 3.43 -9.58 -10.39
N ALA A 131 3.78 -10.37 -11.40
CA ALA A 131 4.42 -11.66 -11.22
C ALA A 131 5.79 -11.51 -10.53
N LEU A 132 6.68 -10.66 -11.05
CA LEU A 132 8.01 -10.47 -10.45
C LEU A 132 7.94 -9.94 -9.02
N ILE A 133 7.08 -8.95 -8.75
CA ILE A 133 6.89 -8.43 -7.40
C ILE A 133 6.31 -9.49 -6.47
N GLY A 134 5.29 -10.22 -6.92
CA GLY A 134 4.70 -11.33 -6.16
C GLY A 134 5.75 -12.36 -5.76
N GLU A 135 6.65 -12.72 -6.68
CA GLU A 135 7.74 -13.65 -6.37
C GLU A 135 8.71 -13.11 -5.31
N MET A 136 9.02 -11.81 -5.33
CA MET A 136 9.88 -11.15 -4.34
C MET A 136 9.23 -11.07 -2.96
N VAL A 137 7.93 -10.81 -2.87
CA VAL A 137 7.25 -10.47 -1.60
C VAL A 137 6.43 -11.61 -0.98
N GLU A 138 6.09 -12.66 -1.74
CA GLU A 138 5.25 -13.78 -1.26
C GLU A 138 6.05 -15.03 -0.89
N ASN A 139 7.31 -15.11 -1.30
CA ASN A 139 8.23 -16.20 -0.98
C ASN A 139 9.34 -15.73 -0.02
N SER A 140 9.92 -16.66 0.75
CA SER A 140 11.07 -16.35 1.61
C SER A 140 12.17 -15.65 0.80
N PRO A 141 12.84 -14.61 1.34
CA PRO A 141 13.96 -13.94 0.68
C PRO A 141 15.08 -14.88 0.26
N THR A 142 15.21 -16.03 0.95
CA THR A 142 16.21 -17.06 0.66
C THR A 142 15.74 -18.13 -0.34
N SER A 143 14.49 -18.05 -0.78
CA SER A 143 13.93 -19.00 -1.75
C SER A 143 14.47 -18.75 -3.17
N GLN A 144 14.54 -19.82 -3.96
CA GLN A 144 14.92 -19.72 -5.37
C GLN A 144 13.99 -18.78 -6.15
N ARG A 145 12.69 -18.77 -5.85
CA ARG A 145 11.71 -17.91 -6.53
C ARG A 145 11.98 -16.43 -6.27
N ALA A 146 12.17 -16.05 -5.01
CA ALA A 146 12.55 -14.67 -4.66
C ALA A 146 13.87 -14.27 -5.34
N PHE A 147 14.90 -15.12 -5.26
CA PHE A 147 16.19 -14.83 -5.89
C PHE A 147 16.10 -14.64 -7.41
N LEU A 148 15.39 -15.53 -8.11
CA LEU A 148 15.23 -15.44 -9.57
C LEU A 148 14.46 -14.18 -9.98
N SER A 149 13.46 -13.78 -9.20
CA SER A 149 12.69 -12.56 -9.48
C SER A 149 13.50 -11.27 -9.26
N VAL A 150 14.35 -11.22 -8.22
CA VAL A 150 15.31 -10.13 -8.00
C VAL A 150 16.32 -10.08 -9.16
N ALA A 151 16.92 -11.22 -9.52
CA ALA A 151 17.88 -11.30 -10.62
C ALA A 151 17.27 -10.88 -11.95
N ARG A 152 16.02 -11.29 -12.23
CA ARG A 152 15.30 -10.90 -13.44
C ARG A 152 14.99 -9.40 -13.46
N THR A 153 14.57 -8.83 -12.34
CA THR A 153 14.28 -7.39 -12.23
C THR A 153 15.56 -6.57 -12.47
N ARG A 154 16.69 -6.97 -11.87
CA ARG A 154 18.00 -6.35 -12.12
C ARG A 154 18.40 -6.43 -13.59
N PHE A 155 18.25 -7.59 -14.21
CA PHE A 155 18.55 -7.76 -15.63
C PHE A 155 17.71 -6.84 -16.52
N LEU A 156 16.43 -6.66 -16.22
CA LEU A 156 15.54 -5.79 -17.00
C LEU A 156 15.92 -4.30 -16.87
N HIS A 157 16.43 -3.88 -15.71
CA HIS A 157 16.82 -2.49 -15.47
C HIS A 157 18.28 -2.18 -15.83
N SER A 158 19.19 -3.17 -15.84
CA SER A 158 20.65 -2.95 -15.91
C SER A 158 21.10 -2.15 -17.14
N GLY A 159 20.60 -2.47 -18.34
CA GLY A 159 20.96 -1.74 -19.56
C GLY A 159 20.49 -0.29 -19.58
N TYR A 160 19.36 -0.01 -18.94
CA TYR A 160 18.83 1.35 -18.80
C TYR A 160 19.58 2.15 -17.73
N GLN A 161 19.95 1.52 -16.62
CA GLN A 161 20.78 2.13 -15.58
C GLN A 161 22.20 2.43 -16.12
N ALA A 162 22.84 1.47 -16.77
CA ALA A 162 24.19 1.63 -17.35
C ALA A 162 24.24 2.71 -18.45
N SER A 163 23.12 2.98 -19.13
CA SER A 163 23.02 4.05 -20.12
C SER A 163 22.46 5.37 -19.57
N GLY A 164 22.35 5.51 -18.24
CA GLY A 164 21.88 6.72 -17.57
C GLY A 164 20.41 7.07 -17.80
N LYS A 165 19.60 6.11 -18.29
CA LYS A 165 18.16 6.32 -18.55
C LYS A 165 17.29 6.02 -17.34
N ILE A 166 17.73 5.11 -16.47
CA ILE A 166 17.18 4.94 -15.13
C ILE A 166 18.17 5.55 -14.16
N LEU A 167 17.75 6.58 -13.44
CA LEU A 167 18.56 7.23 -12.43
C LEU A 167 18.51 6.44 -11.12
N ASP A 168 19.61 6.43 -10.36
CA ASP A 168 19.66 5.76 -9.06
C ASP A 168 18.66 6.36 -8.07
N THR A 169 18.41 7.67 -8.15
CA THR A 169 17.37 8.34 -7.36
C THR A 169 15.96 7.87 -7.75
N ASP A 170 15.72 7.58 -9.03
CA ASP A 170 14.41 7.13 -9.50
C ASP A 170 14.14 5.68 -9.05
N LEU A 171 15.20 4.86 -8.97
CA LEU A 171 15.14 3.52 -8.38
C LEU A 171 14.83 3.58 -6.88
N LEU A 172 15.54 4.43 -6.13
CA LEU A 172 15.30 4.58 -4.69
C LEU A 172 13.90 5.14 -4.42
N TYR A 173 13.44 6.12 -5.21
CA TYR A 173 12.08 6.65 -5.11
C TYR A 173 11.02 5.58 -5.38
N THR A 174 11.19 4.78 -6.43
CA THR A 174 10.26 3.68 -6.73
C THR A 174 10.23 2.65 -5.60
N LEU A 175 11.38 2.28 -5.05
CA LEU A 175 11.50 1.38 -3.89
C LEU A 175 10.80 1.97 -2.65
N ALA A 176 11.02 3.28 -2.39
CA ALA A 176 10.41 4.00 -1.27
C ALA A 176 8.89 3.92 -1.35
N LEU A 177 8.29 4.16 -2.52
CA LEU A 177 6.84 4.09 -2.70
C LEU A 177 6.27 2.71 -2.36
N PHE A 178 6.95 1.63 -2.76
CA PHE A 178 6.47 0.28 -2.43
C PHE A 178 6.50 -0.01 -0.92
N ALA A 179 7.44 0.58 -0.17
CA ALA A 179 7.51 0.43 1.28
C ALA A 179 6.50 1.34 2.01
N VAL A 180 6.41 2.60 1.57
CA VAL A 180 5.70 3.68 2.28
C VAL A 180 4.20 3.71 1.96
N GLN A 181 3.81 3.50 0.69
CA GLN A 181 2.41 3.63 0.29
C GLN A 181 1.48 2.66 1.05
N PRO A 182 1.84 1.37 1.26
CA PRO A 182 1.02 0.47 2.07
C PRO A 182 0.82 0.98 3.50
N VAL A 183 1.87 1.54 4.12
CA VAL A 183 1.82 2.10 5.48
C VAL A 183 0.86 3.28 5.54
N ASN A 184 0.98 4.21 4.59
CA ASN A 184 0.15 5.42 4.53
C ASN A 184 -1.32 5.09 4.25
N PHE A 185 -1.58 4.17 3.31
CA PHE A 185 -2.94 3.78 2.95
C PHE A 185 -3.65 3.05 4.08
N ILE A 186 -2.94 2.15 4.77
CA ILE A 186 -3.51 1.44 5.93
C ILE A 186 -3.83 2.43 7.06
N ALA A 187 -2.94 3.39 7.34
CA ALA A 187 -3.20 4.41 8.33
C ALA A 187 -4.42 5.30 7.98
N ALA A 188 -4.66 5.56 6.69
CA ALA A 188 -5.73 6.43 6.22
C ALA A 188 -7.09 5.74 6.05
N PHE A 189 -7.11 4.48 5.60
CA PHE A 189 -8.34 3.85 5.08
C PHE A 189 -8.72 2.53 5.76
N GLU A 190 -7.84 1.93 6.56
CA GLU A 190 -8.11 0.66 7.22
C GLU A 190 -8.58 0.86 8.67
N TRP A 191 -9.17 -0.20 9.22
CA TRP A 191 -9.78 -0.21 10.55
C TRP A 191 -8.78 -0.08 11.72
N ARG A 192 -7.47 -0.15 11.46
CA ARG A 192 -6.40 0.18 12.41
C ARG A 192 -5.13 0.59 11.66
N PRO A 193 -4.24 1.40 12.27
CA PRO A 193 -2.88 1.56 11.77
C PRO A 193 -2.06 0.28 11.96
N LEU A 194 -0.94 0.21 11.26
CA LEU A 194 0.09 -0.80 11.51
C LEU A 194 0.74 -0.56 12.88
N SER A 195 0.99 -1.66 13.60
CA SER A 195 1.81 -1.66 14.81
C SER A 195 3.28 -1.41 14.48
N ASP A 196 4.08 -1.01 15.46
CA ASP A 196 5.52 -0.81 15.27
C ASP A 196 6.24 -2.10 14.81
N LEU A 197 5.78 -3.27 15.26
CA LEU A 197 6.29 -4.56 14.77
C LEU A 197 6.08 -4.71 13.26
N GLU A 198 4.87 -4.43 12.78
CA GLU A 198 4.53 -4.52 11.35
C GLU A 198 5.26 -3.45 10.53
N ARG A 199 5.37 -2.22 11.04
CA ARG A 199 6.15 -1.14 10.40
C ARG A 199 7.62 -1.48 10.29
N CYS A 200 8.21 -2.01 11.37
CA CYS A 200 9.60 -2.43 11.36
C CYS A 200 9.83 -3.56 10.36
N ALA A 201 8.93 -4.54 10.28
CA ALA A 201 9.02 -5.62 9.31
C ALA A 201 8.98 -5.12 7.87
N ILE A 202 8.07 -4.20 7.54
CA ILE A 202 8.03 -3.57 6.20
C ILE A 202 9.35 -2.85 5.91
N GLY A 203 9.84 -2.03 6.84
CA GLY A 203 11.09 -1.30 6.66
C GLY A 203 12.31 -2.21 6.49
N THR A 204 12.45 -3.23 7.34
CA THR A 204 13.53 -4.22 7.25
C THR A 204 13.48 -4.97 5.92
N PHE A 205 12.30 -5.47 5.54
CA PHE A 205 12.10 -6.24 4.31
C PHE A 205 12.42 -5.41 3.06
N TRP A 206 11.85 -4.21 2.93
CA TRP A 206 12.05 -3.39 1.73
C TRP A 206 13.45 -2.78 1.64
N LYS A 207 14.09 -2.49 2.77
CA LYS A 207 15.52 -2.13 2.79
C LYS A 207 16.37 -3.28 2.25
N SER A 208 16.20 -4.50 2.77
CA SER A 208 16.95 -5.68 2.32
C SER A 208 16.69 -5.99 0.84
N LEU A 209 15.44 -5.86 0.38
CA LEU A 209 15.10 -6.00 -1.03
C LEU A 209 15.77 -4.93 -1.90
N GLY A 210 15.86 -3.69 -1.42
CA GLY A 210 16.62 -2.62 -2.06
C GLY A 210 18.09 -2.96 -2.26
N ASP A 211 18.74 -3.45 -1.20
CA ASP A 211 20.14 -3.91 -1.26
C ASP A 211 20.28 -5.06 -2.29
N ALA A 212 19.37 -6.03 -2.26
CA ALA A 212 19.36 -7.16 -3.19
C ALA A 212 19.18 -6.72 -4.65
N LEU A 213 18.42 -5.65 -4.88
CA LEU A 213 18.24 -5.01 -6.20
C LEU A 213 19.43 -4.12 -6.61
N GLY A 214 20.37 -3.82 -5.70
CA GLY A 214 21.50 -2.93 -5.95
C GLY A 214 21.13 -1.44 -5.90
N ILE A 215 20.11 -1.09 -5.13
CA ILE A 215 19.63 0.29 -4.96
C ILE A 215 20.28 0.86 -3.70
N SER A 216 21.16 1.85 -3.84
CA SER A 216 21.86 2.45 -2.70
C SER A 216 20.94 3.37 -1.88
N SER A 217 21.00 3.25 -0.55
CA SER A 217 20.39 4.16 0.41
C SER A 217 21.32 5.27 0.89
N ASP A 218 22.51 5.44 0.30
CA ASP A 218 23.57 6.36 0.80
C ASP A 218 23.17 7.84 0.81
N ILE A 219 22.15 8.22 0.03
CA ILE A 219 21.62 9.59 0.00
C ILE A 219 20.74 9.89 1.22
N LEU A 220 20.24 8.86 1.91
CA LEU A 220 19.46 9.04 3.14
C LEU A 220 20.38 9.50 4.28
N PRO A 221 19.87 10.28 5.26
CA PRO A 221 20.68 10.83 6.35
C PRO A 221 21.55 9.79 7.07
N SER A 222 21.02 8.60 7.32
CA SER A 222 21.73 7.50 7.98
C SER A 222 22.25 6.44 7.02
N GLY A 223 22.13 6.64 5.71
CA GLY A 223 22.49 5.67 4.68
C GLY A 223 23.92 5.13 4.79
N LYS A 224 24.88 6.03 5.05
CA LYS A 224 26.31 5.69 5.17
C LYS A 224 26.72 5.23 6.57
N THR A 225 25.98 5.62 7.61
CA THR A 225 26.29 5.31 9.01
C THR A 225 25.54 4.08 9.53
N GLY A 226 24.49 3.65 8.83
CA GLY A 226 23.61 2.56 9.22
C GLY A 226 22.33 3.06 9.90
N PHE A 227 21.25 2.29 9.71
CA PHE A 227 19.94 2.55 10.31
C PHE A 227 19.80 1.77 11.62
N ARG A 228 19.11 2.35 12.62
CA ARG A 228 18.90 1.71 13.93
C ARG A 228 18.02 0.46 13.84
N ASP A 229 16.98 0.51 13.01
CA ASP A 229 15.96 -0.51 12.83
C ASP A 229 15.22 -0.26 11.51
N GLY A 230 14.30 -1.16 11.13
CA GLY A 230 13.50 -1.02 9.92
C GLY A 230 12.60 0.23 9.93
N ILE A 231 12.10 0.65 11.09
CA ILE A 231 11.29 1.88 11.21
C ILE A 231 12.13 3.11 10.87
N HIS A 232 13.38 3.16 11.31
CA HIS A 232 14.29 4.28 11.02
C HIS A 232 14.54 4.45 9.52
N TRP A 233 14.81 3.35 8.81
CA TRP A 233 14.93 3.38 7.34
C TRP A 233 13.62 3.84 6.68
N LEU A 234 12.48 3.33 7.16
CA LEU A 234 11.17 3.69 6.63
C LEU A 234 10.84 5.18 6.83
N GLU A 235 11.17 5.75 7.99
CA GLU A 235 10.97 7.18 8.31
C GLU A 235 11.87 8.08 7.45
N GLU A 236 13.15 7.72 7.28
CA GLU A 236 14.08 8.49 6.45
C GLU A 236 13.74 8.41 4.95
N VAL A 237 13.39 7.22 4.44
CA VAL A 237 13.05 7.06 3.03
C VAL A 237 11.72 7.72 2.68
N ASP A 238 10.75 7.73 3.61
CA ASP A 238 9.49 8.47 3.45
C ASP A 238 9.77 9.97 3.33
N THR A 239 10.49 10.54 4.31
CA THR A 239 10.86 11.96 4.31
C THR A 239 11.59 12.35 3.03
N TRP A 240 12.61 11.58 2.65
CA TRP A 240 13.37 11.81 1.42
C TRP A 240 12.50 11.68 0.16
N SER A 241 11.58 10.72 0.10
CA SER A 241 10.70 10.53 -1.05
C SER A 241 9.75 11.72 -1.23
N GLN A 242 9.26 12.30 -0.14
CA GLN A 242 8.41 13.50 -0.18
C GLN A 242 9.18 14.72 -0.70
N GLU A 243 10.44 14.90 -0.26
CA GLU A 243 11.33 15.96 -0.77
C GLU A 243 11.68 15.76 -2.24
N TYR A 244 11.95 14.52 -2.64
CA TYR A 244 12.18 14.14 -4.04
C TYR A 244 10.97 14.52 -4.90
N GLU A 245 9.75 14.21 -4.47
CA GLU A 245 8.55 14.58 -5.19
C GLU A 245 8.34 16.09 -5.28
N VAL A 246 8.59 16.86 -4.21
CA VAL A 246 8.52 18.34 -4.28
C VAL A 246 9.40 18.88 -5.41
N LYS A 247 10.55 18.26 -5.63
CA LYS A 247 11.51 18.70 -6.64
C LYS A 247 11.23 18.17 -8.05
N TYR A 248 10.76 16.94 -8.17
CA TYR A 248 10.73 16.21 -9.45
C TYR A 248 9.33 15.83 -9.93
N MET A 249 8.30 15.86 -9.08
CA MET A 249 6.91 15.60 -9.49
C MET A 249 6.28 16.88 -10.05
N VAL A 250 6.59 17.17 -11.31
CA VAL A 250 6.24 18.42 -11.99
C VAL A 250 5.32 18.17 -13.20
N PRO A 251 4.52 19.17 -13.63
CA PRO A 251 3.64 19.04 -14.79
C PRO A 251 4.37 18.64 -16.08
N ASP A 252 3.93 17.56 -16.72
CA ASP A 252 4.47 17.10 -18.01
C ASP A 252 3.38 16.34 -18.81
N ALA A 253 3.35 16.54 -20.13
CA ALA A 253 2.36 15.89 -21.00
C ALA A 253 2.55 14.35 -21.07
N GLN A 254 3.78 13.85 -20.91
CA GLN A 254 4.06 12.41 -20.90
C GLN A 254 3.67 11.74 -19.57
N ASN A 255 3.61 12.51 -18.48
CA ASN A 255 3.00 12.04 -17.23
C ASN A 255 1.52 11.73 -17.45
N ARG A 256 0.81 12.65 -18.12
CA ARG A 256 -0.61 12.48 -18.49
C ARG A 256 -0.84 11.24 -19.34
N GLU A 257 -0.06 11.08 -20.40
CA GLU A 257 -0.19 9.94 -21.32
C GLU A 257 0.02 8.60 -20.59
N SER A 258 1.05 8.53 -19.73
CA SER A 258 1.32 7.33 -18.92
C SER A 258 0.17 7.02 -17.95
N ALA A 259 -0.36 8.06 -17.29
CA ALA A 259 -1.47 7.94 -16.34
C ALA A 259 -2.76 7.45 -17.00
N ASP A 260 -3.12 7.97 -18.18
CA ASP A 260 -4.34 7.58 -18.89
C ASP A 260 -4.29 6.09 -19.31
N GLN A 261 -3.13 5.62 -19.80
CA GLN A 261 -2.96 4.22 -20.20
C GLN A 261 -2.95 3.26 -19.00
N ALA A 262 -2.30 3.65 -17.90
CA ALA A 262 -2.34 2.87 -16.68
C ALA A 262 -3.75 2.78 -16.09
N THR A 263 -4.49 3.88 -16.14
CA THR A 263 -5.89 3.90 -15.73
C THR A 263 -6.74 2.95 -16.57
N ALA A 264 -6.52 2.90 -17.90
CA ALA A 264 -7.21 1.94 -18.76
C ALA A 264 -6.92 0.47 -18.38
N VAL A 265 -5.69 0.15 -18.00
CA VAL A 265 -5.33 -1.20 -17.50
C VAL A 265 -6.05 -1.52 -16.20
N LEU A 266 -6.12 -0.57 -15.26
CA LEU A 266 -6.79 -0.78 -13.96
C LEU A 266 -8.32 -0.95 -14.11
N LEU A 267 -8.93 -0.25 -15.07
CA LEU A 267 -10.37 -0.32 -15.33
C LEU A 267 -10.79 -1.52 -16.19
N TYR A 268 -9.85 -2.29 -16.73
CA TYR A 268 -10.14 -3.38 -17.65
C TYR A 268 -11.10 -4.44 -17.08
N ASN A 269 -10.87 -4.87 -15.84
CA ASN A 269 -11.71 -5.87 -15.18
C ASN A 269 -13.04 -5.30 -14.65
N LEU A 270 -13.22 -3.98 -14.73
CA LEU A 270 -14.43 -3.31 -14.29
C LEU A 270 -15.44 -3.27 -15.44
N PRO A 271 -16.70 -3.70 -15.25
CA PRO A 271 -17.73 -3.52 -16.26
C PRO A 271 -17.82 -2.06 -16.71
N LYS A 272 -17.99 -1.82 -18.02
CA LYS A 272 -17.96 -0.46 -18.62
C LYS A 272 -18.88 0.54 -17.91
N VAL A 273 -20.01 0.08 -17.37
CA VAL A 273 -20.96 0.93 -16.62
C VAL A 273 -20.35 1.56 -15.36
N PHE A 274 -19.32 0.95 -14.77
CA PHE A 274 -18.64 1.47 -13.57
C PHE A 274 -17.35 2.23 -13.89
N HIS A 275 -16.94 2.33 -15.17
CA HIS A 275 -15.75 3.10 -15.56
C HIS A 275 -15.76 4.55 -15.02
N PRO A 276 -16.89 5.29 -15.03
CA PRO A 276 -16.93 6.62 -14.42
C PRO A 276 -16.56 6.63 -12.93
N VAL A 277 -17.04 5.64 -12.17
CA VAL A 277 -16.71 5.47 -10.74
C VAL A 277 -15.24 5.15 -10.56
N GLY A 278 -14.69 4.29 -11.42
CA GLY A 278 -13.27 3.95 -11.40
C GLY A 278 -12.36 5.13 -11.74
N LEU A 279 -12.73 5.98 -12.70
CA LEU A 279 -12.01 7.22 -13.02
C LEU A 279 -12.06 8.22 -11.87
N GLN A 280 -13.21 8.36 -11.20
CA GLN A 280 -13.34 9.19 -10.02
C GLN A 280 -12.49 8.66 -8.86
N PHE A 281 -12.44 7.34 -8.67
CA PHE A 281 -11.57 6.70 -7.69
C PHE A 281 -10.10 7.00 -7.98
N THR A 282 -9.62 6.85 -9.22
CA THR A 282 -8.23 7.20 -9.57
C THR A 282 -7.93 8.67 -9.30
N SER A 283 -8.88 9.58 -9.60
CA SER A 283 -8.71 11.01 -9.32
C SER A 283 -8.65 11.32 -7.82
N PHE A 284 -9.50 10.66 -7.03
CA PHE A 284 -9.55 10.81 -5.57
C PHE A 284 -8.27 10.33 -4.89
N MET A 285 -7.65 9.26 -5.40
CA MET A 285 -6.42 8.71 -4.84
C MET A 285 -5.19 9.59 -5.12
N MET A 286 -5.22 10.44 -6.14
CA MET A 286 -4.15 11.41 -6.38
C MET A 286 -4.24 12.54 -5.35
N ASP A 287 -3.10 12.98 -4.83
CA ASP A 287 -3.04 14.27 -4.12
C ASP A 287 -2.90 15.43 -5.13
N ASP A 288 -2.91 16.66 -4.63
CA ASP A 288 -2.81 17.86 -5.47
C ASP A 288 -1.53 17.91 -6.30
N ARG A 289 -0.40 17.42 -5.75
CA ARG A 289 0.89 17.43 -6.46
C ARG A 289 0.84 16.46 -7.64
N LEU A 290 0.36 15.25 -7.40
CA LEU A 290 0.25 14.22 -8.43
C LEU A 290 -0.76 14.62 -9.52
N ARG A 291 -1.92 15.18 -9.15
CA ARG A 291 -2.90 15.72 -10.13
C ARG A 291 -2.28 16.78 -11.03
N LYS A 292 -1.57 17.75 -10.44
CA LYS A 292 -0.88 18.81 -11.18
C LYS A 292 0.21 18.26 -12.09
N ALA A 293 1.02 17.33 -11.60
CA ALA A 293 2.08 16.70 -12.38
C ALA A 293 1.56 15.94 -13.60
N MET A 294 0.37 15.34 -13.49
CA MET A 294 -0.30 14.60 -14.54
C MET A 294 -1.29 15.42 -15.37
N LEU A 295 -1.38 16.74 -15.16
CA LEU A 295 -2.29 17.63 -15.88
C LEU A 295 -3.77 17.17 -15.81
N TYR A 296 -4.21 16.56 -14.70
CA TYR A 296 -5.64 16.36 -14.45
C TYR A 296 -6.26 17.68 -13.99
N VAL A 297 -7.41 18.04 -14.57
CA VAL A 297 -8.19 19.21 -14.14
C VAL A 297 -8.67 18.99 -12.71
N GLU A 298 -8.56 20.02 -11.86
CA GLU A 298 -9.11 20.04 -10.49
C GLU A 298 -10.64 19.83 -10.49
#